data_AF-A0A6N7I6H0-F1
#
_entry.id   AF-A0A6N7I6H0-F1
#
_cell.length_a   1.000
_cell.length_b   1.000
_cell.length_c   1.000
_cell.angle_alpha   90.00
_cell.angle_beta   90.00
_cell.angle_gamma   90.00
#
_symmetry.space_group_name_H-M   'P 1'
#
loop_
_entity.id
_entity.type
_entity.pdbx_description
1 polymer ?
#
loop_
_entity_poly.entity_id
_entity_poly.type
_entity_poly.pdbx_seq_one_letter_code
_entity_poly.pdbx_strand_id
1 'polypeptide(L)' 'MRPSRRASGFLLAVAAWNVVTYTIFIRNLAETEGRPTGFYVAHTVLIVVNLAIAAVLAVMGWRGWKAGGRAE' A
#
# COMPACT_ATOMS: atom_id res chain seq x y z
N MET A 1 -0.97 22.05 7.23
CA MET A 1 -1.51 21.32 8.40
C MET A 1 -0.53 20.23 8.78
N ARG A 2 -0.05 20.16 10.04
CA ARG A 2 0.78 19.03 10.49
C ARG A 2 -0.13 17.82 10.71
N PRO A 3 0.14 16.64 10.12
CA PRO A 3 -0.71 15.47 10.33
C PRO A 3 -0.68 15.07 11.81
N SER A 4 -1.87 14.88 12.40
CA SER A 4 -1.97 14.40 13.79
C SER A 4 -1.41 12.97 13.92
N ARG A 5 -1.00 12.57 15.13
CA ARG A 5 -0.54 11.18 15.38
C ARG A 5 -1.58 10.14 14.94
N ARG A 6 -2.88 10.45 15.12
CA ARG A 6 -4.01 9.61 14.64
C ARG A 6 -4.05 9.49 13.12
N ALA A 7 -3.92 10.61 12.39
CA ALA A 7 -3.89 10.58 10.93
C ALA A 7 -2.68 9.81 10.40
N SER A 8 -1.53 9.97 11.05
CA SER A 8 -0.30 9.23 10.70
C SER A 8 -0.45 7.72 10.92
N GLY A 9 -1.08 7.31 12.03
CA GLY A 9 -1.40 5.91 12.30
C GLY A 9 -2.41 5.33 11.30
N PHE A 10 -3.42 6.11 10.90
CA PHE A 10 -4.35 5.70 9.85
C PHE A 10 -3.63 5.45 8.51
N LEU A 11 -2.74 6.35 8.10
CA LEU A 11 -1.95 6.16 6.87
C LEU A 11 -1.12 4.87 6.90
N LEU A 12 -0.50 4.56 8.04
CA LEU A 12 0.25 3.32 8.22
C LEU A 12 -0.66 2.08 8.16
N ALA A 13 -1.83 2.13 8.79
CA ALA A 13 -2.80 1.04 8.75
C ALA A 13 -3.31 0.78 7.31
N VAL A 14 -3.62 1.85 6.57
CA VAL A 14 -4.03 1.75 5.15
C VAL A 14 -2.90 1.19 4.30
N ALA A 15 -1.66 1.66 4.49
CA ALA A 15 -0.51 1.13 3.77
C ALA A 15 -0.31 -0.37 4.05
N ALA A 16 -0.37 -0.79 5.31
CA ALA A 16 -0.25 -2.19 5.70
C ALA A 16 -1.38 -3.04 5.11
N TRP A 17 -2.62 -2.57 5.18
CA TRP A 17 -3.76 -3.26 4.59
C TRP A 17 -3.60 -3.44 3.07
N ASN A 18 -3.12 -2.40 2.38
CA ASN A 18 -2.87 -2.46 0.95
C ASN A 18 -1.81 -3.52 0.61
N VAL A 19 -0.69 -3.57 1.36
CA VAL A 19 0.32 -4.62 1.15
C VAL A 19 -0.27 -6.02 1.33
N VAL A 20 -1.10 -6.23 2.37
CA VAL A 20 -1.73 -7.53 2.62
C VAL A 20 -2.66 -7.94 1.49
N THR A 21 -3.58 -7.07 1.07
CA THR A 21 -4.53 -7.40 0.00
C THR A 21 -3.83 -7.67 -1.33
N TYR A 22 -2.81 -6.89 -1.66
CA TYR A 22 -2.06 -7.09 -2.90
C TYR A 22 -1.15 -8.32 -2.85
N THR A 23 -0.65 -8.72 -1.68
CA THR A 23 0.07 -10.00 -1.54
C THR A 23 -0.85 -11.18 -1.85
N ILE A 24 -2.08 -11.15 -1.34
CA ILE A 24 -3.10 -12.18 -1.64
C ILE A 24 -3.43 -12.15 -3.13
N PHE A 25 -3.61 -10.96 -3.72
CA PHE A 25 -3.91 -10.81 -5.13
C PHE A 25 -2.78 -11.31 -6.04
N ILE A 26 -1.52 -11.09 -5.68
CA ILE A 26 -0.36 -11.64 -6.39
C ILE A 26 -0.41 -13.17 -6.38
N ARG A 27 -0.68 -13.79 -5.23
CA ARG A 27 -0.82 -15.26 -5.14
C ARG A 27 -1.93 -15.77 -6.06
N ASN A 28 -3.11 -15.17 -5.98
CA ASN A 28 -4.25 -15.56 -6.81
C ASN A 28 -3.94 -15.38 -8.31
N LEU A 29 -3.22 -14.31 -8.68
CA LEU A 29 -2.81 -14.08 -10.06
C LEU A 29 -1.80 -15.13 -10.54
N ALA A 30 -0.85 -15.51 -9.68
CA ALA A 30 0.16 -16.53 -9.99
C ALA A 30 -0.44 -17.94 -10.16
N GLU A 31 -1.52 -18.24 -9.43
CA GLU A 31 -2.27 -19.50 -9.55
C GLU A 31 -3.25 -19.50 -10.73
N THR A 32 -3.44 -18.36 -11.42
CA THR A 32 -4.38 -18.26 -12.54
C THR A 32 -3.70 -18.66 -13.86
N GLU A 33 -4.27 -19.64 -14.55
CA GLU A 33 -3.82 -20.09 -15.88
C GLU A 33 -4.90 -19.88 -16.97
N GLY A 34 -4.49 -19.97 -18.23
CA GLY A 34 -5.42 -19.98 -19.38
C GLY A 34 -6.09 -18.65 -19.71
N ARG A 35 -5.56 -17.51 -19.24
CA ARG A 35 -6.10 -16.17 -19.54
C ARG A 35 -5.32 -15.47 -20.67
N PRO A 36 -5.94 -14.53 -21.40
CA PRO A 36 -5.22 -13.72 -22.39
C PRO A 36 -4.10 -12.88 -21.77
N THR A 37 -3.02 -12.60 -22.50
CA THR A 37 -1.89 -11.79 -22.01
C THR A 37 -2.31 -10.44 -21.42
N GLY A 38 -3.29 -9.77 -22.04
CA GLY A 38 -3.81 -8.49 -21.55
C GLY A 38 -4.39 -8.55 -20.13
N PHE A 39 -4.94 -9.69 -19.72
CA PHE A 39 -5.40 -9.92 -18.35
C PHE A 39 -4.23 -9.78 -17.38
N TYR A 40 -3.15 -10.53 -17.59
CA TYR A 40 -1.98 -10.50 -16.72
C TYR A 40 -1.33 -9.12 -16.70
N VAL A 41 -1.17 -8.47 -17.86
CA VAL A 41 -0.58 -7.12 -17.93
C VAL A 41 -1.37 -6.12 -17.08
N ALA A 42 -2.69 -6.07 -17.25
CA ALA A 42 -3.53 -5.15 -16.49
C ALA A 42 -3.43 -5.39 -14.97
N HIS A 43 -3.44 -6.65 -14.55
CA HIS A 43 -3.40 -7.01 -13.13
C HIS A 43 -2.02 -6.74 -12.52
N THR A 44 -0.93 -7.04 -13.24
CA THR A 44 0.42 -6.70 -12.81
C THR A 44 0.63 -5.19 -12.68
N VAL A 45 0.16 -4.39 -13.63
CA VAL A 45 0.23 -2.91 -13.53
C VAL A 45 -0.56 -2.42 -12.33
N LEU A 46 -1.78 -2.95 -12.12
CA LEU A 46 -2.62 -2.61 -10.98
C LEU A 46 -1.93 -2.95 -9.64
N ILE A 47 -1.25 -4.10 -9.54
CA ILE A 47 -0.44 -4.48 -8.38
C ILE A 47 0.69 -3.47 -8.14
N VAL A 48 1.50 -3.17 -9.16
CA VAL A 48 2.68 -2.31 -9.04
C VAL A 48 2.28 -0.90 -8.59
N VAL A 49 1.25 -0.31 -9.20
CA VAL A 49 0.78 1.03 -8.85
C VAL A 49 0.29 1.09 -7.41
N ASN A 50 -0.47 0.10 -6.95
CA ASN A 50 -0.98 0.10 -5.58
C ASN A 50 0.11 -0.11 -4.53
N LEU A 51 1.08 -1.00 -4.79
CA LEU A 51 2.23 -1.15 -3.90
C LEU A 51 3.08 0.13 -3.84
N ALA A 52 3.21 0.86 -4.95
CA ALA A 52 3.86 2.17 -4.95
C ALA A 52 3.09 3.19 -4.09
N ILE A 53 1.76 3.23 -4.20
CA ILE A 53 0.90 4.05 -3.35
C ILE A 53 1.08 3.66 -1.87
N ALA A 54 1.05 2.37 -1.56
CA ALA A 54 1.27 1.88 -0.20
C ALA A 54 2.63 2.32 0.36
N ALA A 55 3.70 2.27 -0.44
CA ALA A 55 5.02 2.75 -0.04
C ALA A 55 5.02 4.26 0.26
N VAL A 56 4.37 5.08 -0.59
CA VAL A 56 4.24 6.53 -0.36
C VAL A 56 3.45 6.81 0.93
N LEU A 57 2.31 6.12 1.13
CA LEU A 57 1.51 6.25 2.36
C LEU A 57 2.30 5.83 3.60
N ALA A 58 3.07 4.75 3.52
CA ALA A 58 3.93 4.29 4.61
C ALA A 58 5.00 5.33 4.96
N VAL A 59 5.67 5.91 3.97
CA VAL A 59 6.67 6.96 4.17
C VAL A 59 6.04 8.21 4.80
N MET A 60 4.87 8.64 4.32
CA MET A 60 4.16 9.80 4.89
C MET A 60 3.70 9.54 6.32
N GLY A 61 3.07 8.39 6.58
CA GLY A 61 2.62 7.98 7.90
C GLY A 61 3.78 7.87 8.89
N TRP A 62 4.89 7.26 8.49
CA TRP A 62 6.09 7.11 9.32
C TRP A 62 6.72 8.47 9.67
N ARG A 63 6.83 9.37 8.69
CA ARG A 63 7.35 10.73 8.91
C ARG A 63 6.43 11.53 9.84
N GLY A 64 5.12 11.46 9.65
CA GLY A 64 4.13 12.12 10.51
C GLY A 64 4.16 11.60 11.95
N TRP A 65 4.28 10.29 12.13
CA TRP A 65 4.37 9.65 13.45
C TRP A 65 5.64 10.09 14.20
N LYS A 66 6.80 10.05 13.54
CA LYS A 66 8.07 10.51 14.15
C LYS A 66 8.09 12.00 14.48
N ALA A 67 7.45 12.83 13.66
CA ALA A 67 7.36 14.27 13.90
C ALA A 67 6.40 14.60 15.06
N GLY A 68 5.30 13.87 15.18
CA GLY A 68 4.36 14.01 16.30
C GLY A 68 4.91 13.51 17.64
N GLY A 69 5.91 12.63 17.64
CA GLY A 69 6.57 12.14 18.87
C GLY A 69 7.68 13.03 19.43
N ARG A 70 7.96 14.20 18.84
CA ARG A 70 8.92 15.20 19.36
C ARG A 70 8.25 16.45 19.93
N ALA A 71 6.92 16.48 19.92
CA ALA A 71 6.10 17.61 20.38
C ALA A 71 5.21 17.24 21.58
N GLU A 72 5.40 16.04 22.12
CA GLU A 72 4.84 15.53 23.37
C GLU A 72 6.01 15.11 24.26
#